data_AF-A0A075RA30-F1
#
_entry.id   AF-A0A075RA30-F1
#
_cell.length_a   1.000
_cell.length_b   1.000
_cell.length_c   1.000
_cell.angle_alpha   90.00
_cell.angle_beta   90.00
_cell.angle_gamma   90.00
#
_symmetry.space_group_name_H-M   'P 1'
#
loop_
_entity.id
_entity.type
_entity.pdbx_description
1 polymer ?
#
loop_
_entity_poly.entity_id
_entity_poly.type
_entity_poly.pdbx_seq_one_letter_code
_entity_poly.pdbx_strand_id
1 'polypeptide(L)'
;MVRRWIDIDPLDWFYRDLLEATRLHLDGEGTQSFIDGMYYDAFEKGYERIVKRFVTVDGQQEFLIPDYKVHDDNPIFVIVHGVEVQPEKVENGKITLSNPMSGGIEVVCITFGKPKYKQEGCVYTPFSTCGENAVRMPSADVMKKSQYTFSLRLTPETCTVLGVKLKRKLVDIQPGDHPEQKIKEAIGFNRDVFVMHAGRVYLPYMYNGYPAKVTYTYKVGGKFKTTTDTVIVESSCVRYNDRFFPKVQLRRFEFMVFLQRMRRSFYNRFTDKEYKPNPYPTRYIADQDTFSGKWYESDVIDILEERFLDGCYAFPLYEDERFEPEECITRAEAIVFLNRFIEWAIERFR
;
A
#
# COMPACT_ATOMS: atom_id res chain seq x y z
N MET A 1 8.61 -13.30 5.78
CA MET A 1 7.43 -12.96 4.94
C MET A 1 6.94 -11.61 5.43
N VAL A 2 6.90 -10.58 4.57
CA VAL A 2 6.47 -9.24 5.01
C VAL A 2 4.96 -9.29 5.33
N ARG A 3 4.59 -8.99 6.58
CA ARG A 3 3.18 -8.89 7.00
C ARG A 3 2.48 -7.82 6.13
N ARG A 4 1.23 -8.05 5.69
CA ARG A 4 0.47 -7.01 4.98
C ARG A 4 0.29 -5.77 5.86
N TRP A 5 0.01 -5.95 7.14
CA TRP A 5 -0.17 -4.85 8.07
C TRP A 5 0.89 -4.93 9.17
N ILE A 6 1.64 -3.86 9.35
CA ILE A 6 2.72 -3.77 10.35
C ILE A 6 2.14 -3.54 11.75
N ASP A 7 0.98 -2.90 11.83
CA ASP A 7 0.28 -2.50 13.05
C ASP A 7 -0.80 -3.49 13.51
N ILE A 8 -0.76 -4.73 13.01
CA ILE A 8 -1.68 -5.80 13.36
C ILE A 8 -0.86 -6.99 13.85
N ASP A 9 -1.10 -7.38 15.09
CA ASP A 9 -0.43 -8.48 15.75
C ASP A 9 -1.26 -9.78 15.68
N PRO A 10 -0.64 -10.96 15.54
CA PRO A 10 -1.34 -12.25 15.64
C PRO A 10 -2.19 -12.45 16.90
N LEU A 11 -1.88 -11.72 17.99
CA LEU A 11 -2.64 -11.75 19.24
C LEU A 11 -3.85 -10.80 19.24
N ASP A 12 -3.99 -9.92 18.24
CA ASP A 12 -5.17 -9.06 18.13
C ASP A 12 -6.42 -9.91 17.86
N TRP A 13 -7.50 -9.64 18.60
CA TRP A 13 -8.75 -10.42 18.49
C TRP A 13 -9.37 -10.40 17.08
N PHE A 14 -9.08 -9.37 16.29
CA PHE A 14 -9.55 -9.19 14.92
C PHE A 14 -8.52 -9.66 13.86
N TYR A 15 -7.37 -10.20 14.26
CA TYR A 15 -6.26 -10.55 13.36
C TYR A 15 -6.70 -11.48 12.23
N ARG A 16 -7.34 -12.60 12.60
CA ARG A 16 -7.73 -13.65 11.64
C ARG A 16 -8.70 -13.10 10.60
N ASP A 17 -9.74 -12.41 11.05
CA ASP A 17 -10.81 -11.95 10.17
C ASP A 17 -10.32 -10.83 9.24
N LEU A 18 -9.41 -9.96 9.72
CA LEU A 18 -8.74 -8.97 8.88
C LEU A 18 -7.82 -9.61 7.83
N LEU A 19 -7.10 -10.68 8.19
CA LEU A 19 -6.23 -11.41 7.27
C LEU A 19 -7.04 -12.13 6.17
N GLU A 20 -8.20 -12.67 6.52
CA GLU A 20 -9.12 -13.28 5.55
C GLU A 20 -9.71 -12.22 4.62
N ALA A 21 -10.21 -11.11 5.15
CA ALA A 21 -10.77 -10.03 4.35
C ALA A 21 -9.72 -9.39 3.41
N THR A 22 -8.47 -9.35 3.84
CA THR A 22 -7.30 -8.96 3.05
C THR A 22 -7.10 -9.81 1.78
N ARG A 23 -7.57 -11.06 1.75
CA ARG A 23 -7.47 -11.97 0.60
C ARG A 23 -8.65 -11.85 -0.35
N LEU A 24 -9.66 -11.05 -0.01
CA LEU A 24 -10.81 -10.80 -0.86
C LEU A 24 -10.47 -9.72 -1.88
N HIS A 25 -10.85 -9.98 -3.13
CA HIS A 25 -10.67 -9.08 -4.26
C HIS A 25 -12.03 -8.74 -4.89
N LEU A 26 -12.12 -7.54 -5.45
CA LEU A 26 -13.34 -7.01 -6.09
C LEU A 26 -13.43 -7.32 -7.58
N ASP A 27 -12.38 -7.91 -8.15
CA ASP A 27 -12.22 -8.21 -9.56
C ASP A 27 -11.60 -9.61 -9.75
N GLY A 28 -11.86 -10.22 -10.90
CA GLY A 28 -11.31 -11.55 -11.23
C GLY A 28 -9.79 -11.57 -11.40
N GLU A 29 -9.18 -10.41 -11.67
CA GLU A 29 -7.72 -10.26 -11.83
C GLU A 29 -6.98 -10.04 -10.51
N GLY A 30 -7.71 -9.82 -9.40
CA GLY A 30 -7.12 -9.61 -8.08
C GLY A 30 -6.42 -8.27 -7.90
N THR A 31 -6.70 -7.28 -8.74
CA THR A 31 -6.04 -5.96 -8.71
C THR A 31 -6.70 -5.00 -7.72
N GLN A 32 -7.99 -5.16 -7.45
CA GLN A 32 -8.75 -4.33 -6.52
C GLN A 32 -8.97 -5.08 -5.21
N SER A 33 -8.36 -4.58 -4.14
CA SER A 33 -8.53 -5.17 -2.80
C SER A 33 -9.90 -4.83 -2.22
N PHE A 34 -10.47 -5.76 -1.46
CA PHE A 34 -11.67 -5.51 -0.67
C PHE A 34 -11.42 -4.49 0.46
N ILE A 35 -10.28 -4.60 1.15
CA ILE A 35 -9.85 -3.67 2.20
C ILE A 35 -8.50 -3.06 1.84
N ASP A 36 -8.40 -1.74 1.97
CA ASP A 36 -7.15 -0.98 1.80
C ASP A 36 -6.74 -0.33 3.12
N GLY A 37 -5.46 -0.02 3.25
CA GLY A 37 -4.95 0.75 4.38
C GLY A 37 -5.12 2.24 4.13
N MET A 38 -4.74 3.05 5.11
CA MET A 38 -4.69 4.51 4.94
C MET A 38 -3.32 4.95 4.46
N TYR A 39 -3.28 6.02 3.66
CA TYR A 39 -2.04 6.58 3.16
C TYR A 39 -1.38 7.49 4.18
N TYR A 40 -0.07 7.33 4.35
CA TYR A 40 0.69 8.16 5.28
C TYR A 40 2.16 8.31 4.87
N ASP A 41 2.77 9.41 5.28
CA ASP A 41 4.22 9.66 5.17
C ASP A 41 4.77 10.53 6.31
N ALA A 42 3.89 11.05 7.17
CA ALA A 42 4.25 11.86 8.31
C ALA A 42 4.55 10.97 9.51
N PHE A 43 5.65 11.24 10.20
CA PHE A 43 6.07 10.53 11.40
C PHE A 43 6.21 11.48 12.59
N GLU A 44 6.06 10.96 13.80
CA GLU A 44 6.41 11.71 15.01
C GLU A 44 7.91 12.04 15.01
N LYS A 45 8.26 13.24 15.50
CA LYS A 45 9.65 13.69 15.56
C LYS A 45 10.47 12.76 16.46
N GLY A 46 11.58 12.22 15.95
CA GLY A 46 12.40 11.21 16.61
C GLY A 46 11.93 9.76 16.42
N TYR A 47 10.79 9.56 15.75
CA TYR A 47 10.24 8.25 15.41
C TYR A 47 10.09 8.12 13.90
N GLU A 48 10.99 8.73 13.14
CA GLU A 48 11.00 8.64 11.69
C GLU A 48 11.27 7.20 11.23
N ARG A 49 10.83 6.91 10.00
CA ARG A 49 11.24 5.68 9.31
C ARG A 49 12.71 5.81 8.91
N ILE A 50 13.54 4.87 9.34
CA ILE A 50 14.97 4.84 9.03
C ILE A 50 15.28 3.53 8.31
N VAL A 51 16.00 3.61 7.20
CA VAL A 51 16.59 2.46 6.53
C VAL A 51 18.07 2.74 6.36
N LYS A 52 18.92 1.97 7.03
CA LYS A 52 20.38 2.11 6.95
C LYS A 52 21.01 0.80 6.53
N ARG A 53 21.87 0.89 5.52
CA ARG A 53 22.59 -0.24 4.94
C ARG A 53 24.05 -0.19 5.36
N PHE A 54 24.59 -1.35 5.69
CA PHE A 54 25.99 -1.59 5.98
C PHE A 54 26.50 -2.75 5.13
N VAL A 55 27.76 -2.68 4.72
CA VAL A 55 28.51 -3.81 4.20
C VAL A 55 29.58 -4.10 5.23
N THR A 56 29.55 -5.30 5.80
CA THR A 56 30.40 -5.66 6.94
C THR A 56 31.87 -5.76 6.53
N VAL A 57 32.74 -5.49 7.49
CA VAL A 57 34.15 -5.96 7.47
C VAL A 57 34.29 -7.18 8.38
N ASP A 58 35.34 -7.98 8.17
CA ASP A 58 35.58 -9.18 8.98
C ASP A 58 35.65 -8.83 10.47
N GLY A 59 34.86 -9.55 11.28
CA GLY A 59 34.79 -9.37 12.73
C GLY A 59 33.86 -8.24 13.18
N GLN A 60 33.18 -7.54 12.27
CA GLN A 60 32.26 -6.46 12.67
C GLN A 60 31.04 -6.99 13.42
N GLN A 61 30.74 -6.38 14.57
CA GLN A 61 29.56 -6.66 15.39
C GLN A 61 28.70 -5.42 15.64
N GLU A 62 29.29 -4.23 15.50
CA GLU A 62 28.65 -2.97 15.86
C GLU A 62 28.27 -2.17 14.61
N PHE A 63 27.05 -1.62 14.64
CA PHE A 63 26.48 -0.81 13.57
C PHE A 63 25.97 0.51 14.15
N LEU A 64 26.46 1.64 13.62
CA LEU A 64 26.17 2.96 14.14
C LEU A 64 25.09 3.67 13.31
N ILE A 65 24.03 4.11 13.98
CA ILE A 65 22.94 4.93 13.43
C ILE A 65 22.75 6.13 14.35
N PRO A 66 23.59 7.18 14.23
CA PRO A 66 23.64 8.27 15.22
C PRO A 66 22.30 8.96 15.50
N ASP A 67 21.43 9.03 14.48
CA ASP A 67 20.13 9.70 14.58
C ASP A 67 19.06 8.85 15.28
N TYR A 68 19.31 7.57 15.53
CA TYR A 68 18.35 6.65 16.13
C TYR A 68 18.39 6.69 17.66
N LYS A 69 17.22 6.81 18.27
CA LYS A 69 17.00 6.63 19.71
C LYS A 69 16.17 5.37 19.93
N VAL A 70 16.48 4.64 20.99
CA VAL A 70 15.76 3.40 21.29
C VAL A 70 14.35 3.74 21.75
N HIS A 71 13.37 3.07 21.14
CA HIS A 71 11.95 3.25 21.41
C HIS A 71 11.22 1.91 21.37
N ASP A 72 10.42 1.61 22.39
CA ASP A 72 9.57 0.42 22.39
C ASP A 72 8.47 0.50 21.32
N ASP A 73 7.96 1.71 21.07
CA ASP A 73 6.93 2.00 20.06
C ASP A 73 7.47 2.09 18.61
N ASN A 74 8.79 2.10 18.44
CA ASN A 74 9.46 2.12 17.12
C ASN A 74 10.76 1.31 17.17
N PRO A 75 10.65 -0.02 17.34
CA PRO A 75 11.80 -0.89 17.49
C PRO A 75 12.59 -0.96 16.18
N ILE A 76 13.88 -1.29 16.31
CA ILE A 76 14.77 -1.49 15.18
C ILE A 76 14.82 -2.97 14.81
N PHE A 77 14.66 -3.24 13.51
CA PHE A 77 14.76 -4.56 12.92
C PHE A 77 16.07 -4.67 12.17
N VAL A 78 16.82 -5.74 12.41
CA VAL A 78 18.09 -5.99 11.72
C VAL A 78 17.91 -7.15 10.76
N ILE A 79 18.28 -6.93 9.51
CA ILE A 79 18.21 -7.94 8.46
C ILE A 79 19.62 -8.21 7.95
N VAL A 80 20.05 -9.46 8.08
CA VAL A 80 21.35 -9.95 7.62
C VAL A 80 21.10 -10.89 6.46
N HIS A 81 21.61 -10.57 5.26
CA HIS A 81 21.41 -11.40 4.05
C HIS A 81 19.93 -11.74 3.75
N GLY A 82 19.00 -10.85 4.11
CA GLY A 82 17.56 -11.06 3.91
C GLY A 82 16.86 -11.85 5.02
N VAL A 83 17.58 -12.25 6.07
CA VAL A 83 17.03 -12.91 7.26
C VAL A 83 16.98 -11.93 8.42
N GLU A 84 15.84 -11.83 9.09
CA GLU A 84 15.69 -11.02 10.29
C GLU A 84 16.46 -11.66 11.46
N VAL A 85 17.26 -10.85 12.14
CA VAL A 85 18.11 -11.26 13.26
C VAL A 85 17.83 -10.33 14.43
N GLN A 86 17.58 -10.91 15.59
CA GLN A 86 17.42 -10.13 16.82
C GLN A 86 18.80 -9.63 17.27
N PRO A 87 18.98 -8.31 17.47
CA PRO A 87 20.22 -7.78 18.02
C PRO A 87 20.40 -8.20 19.48
N GLU A 88 21.65 -8.36 19.90
CA GLU A 88 21.97 -8.63 21.31
C GLU A 88 21.69 -7.40 22.16
N LYS A 89 22.07 -6.23 21.65
CA LYS A 89 21.92 -4.96 22.35
C LYS A 89 21.63 -3.84 21.37
N VAL A 90 20.72 -2.96 21.77
CA VAL A 90 20.44 -1.71 21.06
C VAL A 90 20.60 -0.58 22.07
N GLU A 91 21.58 0.26 21.82
CA GLU A 91 21.86 1.48 22.59
C GLU A 91 21.64 2.67 21.67
N ASN A 92 21.44 3.87 22.21
CA ASN A 92 21.16 5.07 21.42
C ASN A 92 22.17 5.23 20.28
N GLY A 93 21.72 4.93 19.05
CA GLY A 93 22.49 4.95 17.83
C GLY A 93 23.56 3.87 17.66
N LYS A 94 23.58 2.81 18.48
CA LYS A 94 24.47 1.65 18.31
C LYS A 94 23.70 0.35 18.42
N ILE A 95 23.81 -0.48 17.39
CA ILE A 95 23.28 -1.85 17.37
C ILE A 95 24.44 -2.83 17.45
N THR A 96 24.33 -3.79 18.36
CA THR A 96 25.32 -4.86 18.54
C THR A 96 24.67 -6.21 18.24
N LEU A 97 25.29 -6.97 17.34
CA LEU A 97 24.92 -8.36 17.04
C LEU A 97 25.73 -9.33 17.90
N SER A 98 25.11 -10.45 18.28
CA SER A 98 25.71 -11.46 19.17
C SER A 98 26.94 -12.14 18.58
N ASN A 99 26.98 -12.32 17.26
CA ASN A 99 28.07 -13.02 16.58
C ASN A 99 28.85 -12.08 15.65
N PRO A 100 30.18 -12.22 15.57
CA PRO A 100 31.00 -11.49 14.60
C PRO A 100 30.64 -11.91 13.18
N MET A 101 30.56 -10.90 12.30
CA MET A 101 30.18 -11.09 10.91
C MET A 101 31.41 -11.28 10.02
N SER A 102 31.32 -12.14 9.02
CA SER A 102 32.28 -12.15 7.90
C SER A 102 32.16 -10.86 7.08
N GLY A 103 33.23 -10.47 6.41
CA GLY A 103 33.28 -9.33 5.52
C GLY A 103 32.44 -9.51 4.26
N GLY A 104 31.94 -8.40 3.73
CA GLY A 104 31.13 -8.38 2.50
C GLY A 104 29.66 -8.78 2.69
N ILE A 105 29.22 -9.00 3.93
CA ILE A 105 27.82 -9.32 4.25
C ILE A 105 27.01 -8.03 4.27
N GLU A 106 25.84 -8.07 3.63
CA GLU A 106 24.89 -6.98 3.68
C GLU A 106 24.02 -7.05 4.94
N VAL A 107 24.04 -5.97 5.72
CA VAL A 107 23.22 -5.76 6.92
C VAL A 107 22.37 -4.51 6.73
N VAL A 108 21.06 -4.65 6.92
CA VAL A 108 20.10 -3.55 6.79
C VAL A 108 19.36 -3.39 8.11
N CYS A 109 19.43 -2.19 8.68
CA CYS A 109 18.75 -1.82 9.91
C CYS A 109 17.55 -0.93 9.56
N ILE A 110 16.37 -1.28 10.07
CA ILE A 110 15.09 -0.69 9.69
C ILE A 110 14.31 -0.28 10.93
N THR A 111 13.80 0.94 10.94
CA THR A 111 12.68 1.35 11.80
C THR A 111 11.51 1.71 10.90
N PHE A 112 10.31 1.23 11.20
CA PHE A 112 9.13 1.51 10.36
C PHE A 112 8.53 2.88 10.61
N GLY A 113 8.92 3.52 11.71
CA GLY A 113 8.48 4.83 12.14
C GLY A 113 7.11 4.80 12.82
N LYS A 114 6.86 5.78 13.69
CA LYS A 114 5.57 6.00 14.35
C LYS A 114 4.77 7.06 13.57
N PRO A 115 3.64 6.69 12.92
CA PRO A 115 2.88 7.64 12.10
C PRO A 115 2.37 8.81 12.94
N LYS A 116 2.41 10.01 12.36
CA LYS A 116 1.81 11.20 12.95
C LYS A 116 0.34 11.27 12.59
N TYR A 117 -0.47 11.71 13.56
CA TYR A 117 -1.91 11.88 13.40
C TYR A 117 -2.28 13.36 13.43
N LYS A 118 -3.41 13.69 12.81
CA LYS A 118 -4.05 15.00 12.90
C LYS A 118 -5.55 14.83 13.01
N GLN A 119 -6.22 15.83 13.58
CA GLN A 119 -7.67 15.92 13.50
C GLN A 119 -8.07 16.33 12.08
N GLU A 120 -8.97 15.58 11.46
CA GLU A 120 -9.54 15.90 10.15
C GLU A 120 -11.05 15.66 10.17
N GLY A 121 -11.82 16.75 10.23
CA GLY A 121 -13.25 16.66 10.52
C GLY A 121 -13.47 16.00 11.87
N CYS A 122 -14.28 14.95 11.90
CA CYS A 122 -14.60 14.20 13.10
C CYS A 122 -13.57 13.10 13.46
N VAL A 123 -12.61 12.77 12.57
CA VAL A 123 -11.67 11.65 12.79
C VAL A 123 -10.27 12.13 13.17
N TYR A 124 -9.61 11.37 14.05
CA TYR A 124 -8.17 11.49 14.32
C TYR A 124 -7.42 10.43 13.51
N THR A 125 -6.74 10.86 12.45
CA THR A 125 -6.26 9.98 11.37
C THR A 125 -4.79 10.24 11.02
N PRO A 126 -4.04 9.23 10.52
CA PRO A 126 -2.77 9.48 9.84
C PRO A 126 -2.95 10.37 8.60
N PHE A 127 -1.86 10.97 8.13
CA PHE A 127 -1.88 11.82 6.94
C PHE A 127 -0.62 11.74 6.10
N SER A 128 -0.75 12.16 4.84
CA SER A 128 0.34 12.36 3.89
C SER A 128 0.61 13.86 3.73
N THR A 129 1.87 14.23 3.74
CA THR A 129 2.42 15.56 3.48
C THR A 129 2.84 15.71 2.02
N CYS A 130 3.13 14.60 1.35
CA CYS A 130 3.36 14.58 -0.09
C CYS A 130 2.07 14.87 -0.87
N GLY A 131 2.06 16.01 -1.56
CA GLY A 131 1.03 16.29 -2.58
C GLY A 131 1.04 15.24 -3.69
N GLU A 132 -0.11 14.96 -4.29
CA GLU A 132 -0.30 13.86 -5.24
C GLU A 132 0.70 13.86 -6.42
N ASN A 133 1.01 15.06 -6.91
CA ASN A 133 1.95 15.30 -8.02
C ASN A 133 3.43 15.21 -7.59
N ALA A 134 3.71 15.25 -6.29
CA ALA A 134 5.07 15.15 -5.75
C ALA A 134 5.47 13.71 -5.40
N VAL A 135 4.50 12.82 -5.20
CA VAL A 135 4.74 11.41 -4.89
C VAL A 135 5.40 10.71 -6.09
N ARG A 136 6.58 10.11 -5.88
CA ARG A 136 7.31 9.36 -6.91
C ARG A 136 7.72 7.99 -6.43
N MET A 137 7.74 7.03 -7.35
CA MET A 137 8.22 5.68 -7.06
C MET A 137 9.72 5.70 -6.72
N PRO A 138 10.14 5.06 -5.62
CA PRO A 138 11.56 4.80 -5.36
C PRO A 138 12.24 4.20 -6.57
N SER A 139 13.35 4.80 -7.00
CA SER A 139 14.02 4.36 -8.21
C SER A 139 15.52 4.59 -8.19
N ALA A 140 16.24 3.82 -9.00
CA ALA A 140 17.68 3.94 -9.17
C ALA A 140 18.11 3.54 -10.58
N ASP A 141 19.17 4.18 -11.07
CA ASP A 141 19.80 3.80 -12.32
C ASP A 141 20.74 2.61 -12.10
N VAL A 142 20.73 1.64 -13.02
CA VAL A 142 21.70 0.54 -12.99
C VAL A 142 23.05 0.99 -13.56
N MET A 143 24.14 0.30 -13.21
CA MET A 143 25.50 0.75 -13.55
C MET A 143 25.74 0.89 -15.05
N LYS A 144 25.07 0.08 -15.89
CA LYS A 144 25.16 0.10 -17.36
C LYS A 144 23.91 0.67 -18.02
N LYS A 145 23.23 1.64 -17.40
CA LYS A 145 21.99 2.27 -17.90
C LYS A 145 21.99 2.58 -19.40
N SER A 146 23.01 3.27 -19.91
CA SER A 146 23.08 3.67 -21.33
C SER A 146 23.21 2.51 -22.32
N GLN A 147 23.59 1.34 -21.82
CA GLN A 147 23.76 0.10 -22.60
C GLN A 147 22.65 -0.91 -22.33
N TYR A 148 21.71 -0.59 -21.43
CA TYR A 148 20.58 -1.46 -21.10
C TYR A 148 19.80 -1.83 -22.36
N THR A 149 19.43 -3.11 -22.47
CA THR A 149 18.59 -3.56 -23.57
C THR A 149 17.51 -4.50 -23.05
N PHE A 150 16.26 -4.13 -23.31
CA PHE A 150 15.10 -4.98 -23.07
C PHE A 150 14.75 -5.76 -24.33
N SER A 151 14.50 -7.06 -24.18
CA SER A 151 13.86 -7.89 -25.20
C SER A 151 13.26 -9.13 -24.55
N LEU A 152 12.03 -9.49 -24.95
CA LEU A 152 11.37 -10.72 -24.51
C LEU A 152 12.10 -12.00 -24.95
N ARG A 153 13.06 -11.90 -25.88
CA ARG A 153 13.89 -13.02 -26.35
C ARG A 153 15.16 -13.22 -25.53
N LEU A 154 15.50 -12.25 -24.67
CA LEU A 154 16.69 -12.28 -23.82
C LEU A 154 16.32 -12.75 -22.42
N THR A 155 17.33 -13.04 -21.60
CA THR A 155 17.13 -13.36 -20.19
C THR A 155 16.33 -12.24 -19.52
N PRO A 156 15.17 -12.57 -18.90
CA PRO A 156 14.33 -11.58 -18.23
C PRO A 156 15.08 -10.86 -17.12
N GLU A 157 14.74 -9.59 -16.88
CA GLU A 157 15.26 -8.90 -15.70
C GLU A 157 14.74 -9.57 -14.42
N THR A 158 15.57 -9.57 -13.39
CA THR A 158 15.15 -10.00 -12.06
C THR A 158 15.54 -8.94 -11.03
N CYS A 159 14.69 -8.78 -10.01
CA CYS A 159 14.96 -7.90 -8.89
C CYS A 159 14.70 -8.65 -7.61
N THR A 160 15.64 -8.56 -6.67
CA THR A 160 15.52 -9.14 -5.33
C THR A 160 15.81 -8.06 -4.30
N VAL A 161 14.91 -7.90 -3.32
CA VAL A 161 15.07 -6.97 -2.20
C VAL A 161 15.02 -7.78 -0.91
N LEU A 162 16.07 -7.70 -0.09
CA LEU A 162 16.18 -8.46 1.16
C LEU A 162 15.86 -9.96 1.02
N GLY A 163 16.39 -10.59 -0.03
CA GLY A 163 16.15 -12.02 -0.31
C GLY A 163 14.78 -12.36 -0.91
N VAL A 164 13.87 -11.39 -1.04
CA VAL A 164 12.57 -11.59 -1.69
C VAL A 164 12.65 -11.22 -3.17
N LYS A 165 12.35 -12.19 -4.05
CA LYS A 165 12.27 -11.96 -5.49
C LYS A 165 10.96 -11.26 -5.84
N LEU A 166 11.06 -10.15 -6.56
CA LEU A 166 9.90 -9.38 -7.05
C LEU A 166 9.48 -9.85 -8.45
N LYS A 167 8.20 -9.71 -8.76
CA LYS A 167 7.59 -10.00 -10.07
C LYS A 167 7.83 -8.83 -11.02
N ARG A 168 8.33 -9.12 -12.22
CA ARG A 168 8.50 -8.11 -13.26
C ARG A 168 7.13 -7.71 -13.81
N LYS A 169 6.75 -6.44 -13.68
CA LYS A 169 5.55 -5.89 -14.34
C LYS A 169 5.96 -5.13 -15.60
N LEU A 170 5.46 -5.55 -16.76
CA LEU A 170 5.67 -4.81 -18.01
C LEU A 170 4.67 -3.66 -18.08
N VAL A 171 5.16 -2.48 -18.39
CA VAL A 171 4.35 -1.26 -18.51
C VAL A 171 4.48 -0.80 -19.95
N ASP A 172 3.35 -0.72 -20.64
CA ASP A 172 3.31 -0.17 -21.99
C ASP A 172 3.37 1.36 -21.89
N ILE A 173 4.37 1.95 -22.54
CA ILE A 173 4.66 3.38 -22.49
C ILE A 173 4.72 3.86 -23.93
N GLN A 174 3.67 4.57 -24.34
CA GLN A 174 3.48 5.03 -25.70
C GLN A 174 4.21 6.37 -25.93
N PRO A 175 4.53 6.73 -27.19
CA PRO A 175 5.05 8.06 -27.50
C PRO A 175 4.10 9.16 -27.01
N GLY A 176 4.61 10.07 -26.18
CA GLY A 176 3.82 11.16 -25.57
C GLY A 176 3.35 10.89 -24.14
N ASP A 177 3.42 9.63 -23.67
CA ASP A 177 3.16 9.33 -22.26
C ASP A 177 4.21 9.94 -21.34
N HIS A 178 3.82 10.21 -20.10
CA HIS A 178 4.75 10.48 -19.00
C HIS A 178 5.15 9.15 -18.34
N PRO A 179 6.38 8.62 -18.59
CA PRO A 179 6.75 7.27 -18.16
C PRO A 179 6.65 7.07 -16.66
N GLU A 180 7.11 8.05 -15.86
CA GLU A 180 7.06 7.96 -14.40
C GLU A 180 5.62 7.85 -13.86
N GLN A 181 4.67 8.57 -14.47
CA GLN A 181 3.27 8.54 -14.07
C GLN A 181 2.63 7.18 -14.42
N LYS A 182 2.85 6.68 -15.65
CA LYS A 182 2.39 5.35 -16.06
C LYS A 182 2.96 4.23 -15.18
N ILE A 183 4.24 4.34 -14.82
CA ILE A 183 4.90 3.39 -13.92
C ILE A 183 4.34 3.50 -12.50
N LYS A 184 4.09 4.71 -12.00
CA LYS A 184 3.44 4.96 -10.70
C LYS A 184 2.07 4.29 -10.66
N GLU A 185 1.24 4.49 -11.68
CA GLU A 185 -0.09 3.87 -11.81
C GLU A 185 0.01 2.34 -11.89
N ALA A 186 0.95 1.82 -12.67
CA ALA A 186 1.13 0.38 -12.84
C ALA A 186 1.62 -0.33 -11.56
N ILE A 187 2.54 0.27 -10.80
CA ILE A 187 3.02 -0.29 -9.53
C ILE A 187 1.95 -0.09 -8.44
N GLY A 188 1.41 1.12 -8.30
CA GLY A 188 0.48 1.47 -7.23
C GLY A 188 1.06 1.14 -5.86
N PHE A 189 0.26 0.46 -5.03
CA PHE A 189 0.68 -0.04 -3.71
C PHE A 189 0.97 -1.55 -3.69
N ASN A 190 1.15 -2.16 -4.86
CA ASN A 190 1.62 -3.55 -4.94
C ASN A 190 3.00 -3.67 -4.31
N ARG A 191 3.25 -4.77 -3.60
CA ARG A 191 4.48 -4.95 -2.80
C ARG A 191 5.45 -5.94 -3.39
N ASP A 192 4.97 -6.80 -4.28
CA ASP A 192 5.72 -7.92 -4.84
C ASP A 192 6.09 -7.69 -6.31
N VAL A 193 6.06 -6.44 -6.78
CA VAL A 193 6.34 -6.10 -8.18
C VAL A 193 7.54 -5.16 -8.33
N PHE A 194 8.16 -5.17 -9.49
CA PHE A 194 9.10 -4.15 -9.91
C PHE A 194 8.93 -3.80 -11.39
N VAL A 195 9.33 -2.59 -11.75
CA VAL A 195 9.38 -2.14 -13.15
C VAL A 195 10.80 -1.72 -13.49
N MET A 196 11.27 -2.10 -14.68
CA MET A 196 12.50 -1.60 -15.28
C MET A 196 12.17 -0.86 -16.57
N HIS A 197 12.66 0.36 -16.70
CA HIS A 197 12.44 1.20 -17.88
C HIS A 197 13.68 2.04 -18.15
N ALA A 198 14.18 2.01 -19.40
CA ALA A 198 15.35 2.78 -19.83
C ALA A 198 16.58 2.65 -18.90
N GLY A 199 16.86 1.44 -18.39
CA GLY A 199 17.97 1.17 -17.48
C GLY A 199 17.79 1.73 -16.07
N ARG A 200 16.57 2.12 -15.69
CA ARG A 200 16.20 2.53 -14.33
C ARG A 200 15.24 1.50 -13.74
N VAL A 201 15.49 1.08 -12.50
CA VAL A 201 14.59 0.23 -11.73
C VAL A 201 13.67 1.09 -10.87
N TYR A 202 12.40 0.71 -10.78
CA TYR A 202 11.37 1.33 -9.97
C TYR A 202 10.77 0.27 -9.06
N LEU A 203 10.70 0.59 -7.77
CA LEU A 203 10.22 -0.29 -6.72
C LEU A 203 9.03 0.31 -5.97
N PRO A 204 8.20 -0.53 -5.34
CA PRO A 204 7.16 -0.10 -4.41
C PRO A 204 7.66 0.85 -3.33
N TYR A 205 6.80 1.77 -2.86
CA TYR A 205 7.12 2.77 -1.84
C TYR A 205 7.76 2.21 -0.57
N MET A 206 7.33 1.01 -0.14
CA MET A 206 7.87 0.35 1.05
C MET A 206 9.38 0.05 0.96
N TYR A 207 9.94 -0.02 -0.26
CA TYR A 207 11.35 -0.30 -0.49
C TYR A 207 12.20 0.97 -0.64
N ASN A 208 11.66 2.15 -0.33
CA ASN A 208 12.45 3.38 -0.30
C ASN A 208 13.65 3.27 0.66
N GLY A 209 14.86 3.50 0.15
CA GLY A 209 16.13 3.36 0.88
C GLY A 209 16.67 1.92 0.97
N TYR A 210 15.98 0.92 0.41
CA TYR A 210 16.42 -0.47 0.48
C TYR A 210 17.41 -0.80 -0.65
N PRO A 211 18.41 -1.66 -0.38
CA PRO A 211 19.23 -2.24 -1.44
C PRO A 211 18.44 -3.24 -2.27
N ALA A 212 18.54 -3.11 -3.58
CA ALA A 212 17.93 -3.99 -4.57
C ALA A 212 19.02 -4.62 -5.43
N LYS A 213 19.04 -5.95 -5.49
CA LYS A 213 19.87 -6.71 -6.44
C LYS A 213 19.10 -6.84 -7.74
N VAL A 214 19.61 -6.20 -8.80
CA VAL A 214 18.97 -6.16 -10.11
C VAL A 214 19.85 -6.85 -11.14
N THR A 215 19.34 -7.94 -11.72
CA THR A 215 19.96 -8.62 -12.84
C THR A 215 19.30 -8.17 -14.13
N TYR A 216 20.10 -7.72 -15.10
CA TYR A 216 19.59 -7.19 -16.37
C TYR A 216 20.57 -7.43 -17.51
N THR A 217 20.05 -7.27 -18.73
CA THR A 217 20.83 -7.44 -19.96
C THR A 217 21.29 -6.09 -20.50
N TYR A 218 22.54 -6.04 -20.96
CA TYR A 218 23.15 -4.87 -21.59
C TYR A 218 23.90 -5.27 -22.86
N LYS A 219 24.02 -4.32 -23.80
CA LYS A 219 24.69 -4.53 -25.08
C LYS A 219 26.03 -3.80 -25.12
N VAL A 220 27.11 -4.54 -25.32
CA VAL A 220 28.46 -3.99 -25.45
C VAL A 220 29.18 -4.65 -26.62
N GLY A 221 29.74 -3.85 -27.53
CA GLY A 221 30.44 -4.37 -28.72
C GLY A 221 29.56 -5.31 -29.57
N GLY A 222 28.27 -5.00 -29.71
CA GLY A 222 27.32 -5.82 -30.46
C GLY A 222 26.82 -7.09 -29.76
N LYS A 223 27.42 -7.48 -28.62
CA LYS A 223 27.05 -8.69 -27.88
C LYS A 223 26.17 -8.36 -26.67
N PHE A 224 25.18 -9.22 -26.42
CA PHE A 224 24.37 -9.15 -25.21
C PHE A 224 25.08 -9.86 -24.07
N LYS A 225 25.10 -9.22 -22.90
CA LYS A 225 25.65 -9.76 -21.65
C LYS A 225 24.67 -9.50 -20.53
N THR A 226 24.71 -10.35 -19.50
CA THR A 226 23.93 -10.18 -18.27
C THR A 226 24.87 -9.75 -17.15
N THR A 227 24.42 -8.83 -16.32
CA THR A 227 25.12 -8.40 -15.10
C THR A 227 24.13 -8.34 -13.94
N THR A 228 24.65 -8.32 -12.71
CA THR A 228 23.85 -8.08 -11.50
C THR A 228 24.47 -6.94 -10.72
N ASP A 229 23.66 -5.93 -10.42
CA ASP A 229 24.07 -4.75 -9.69
C ASP A 229 23.30 -4.69 -8.36
N THR A 230 23.91 -4.11 -7.33
CA THR A 230 23.18 -3.72 -6.11
C THR A 230 22.99 -2.21 -6.14
N VAL A 231 21.74 -1.76 -6.22
CA VAL A 231 21.37 -0.34 -6.27
C VAL A 231 20.52 0.03 -5.06
N ILE A 232 20.61 1.28 -4.60
CA ILE A 232 19.75 1.79 -3.53
C ILE A 232 18.68 2.64 -4.20
N VAL A 233 17.41 2.22 -4.07
CA VAL A 233 16.30 2.97 -4.65
C VAL A 233 15.86 4.06 -3.69
N GLU A 234 15.67 5.27 -4.20
CA GLU A 234 15.29 6.41 -3.37
C GLU A 234 14.24 7.26 -4.08
N SER A 235 13.43 7.93 -3.27
CA SER A 235 12.50 8.98 -3.66
C SER A 235 12.38 9.96 -2.51
N SER A 236 12.32 11.25 -2.84
CA SER A 236 12.20 12.34 -1.88
C SER A 236 10.79 12.44 -1.28
N CYS A 237 9.78 11.90 -1.96
CA CYS A 237 8.40 11.89 -1.50
C CYS A 237 7.78 10.52 -1.78
N VAL A 238 7.54 9.77 -0.70
CA VAL A 238 6.95 8.43 -0.75
C VAL A 238 5.73 8.38 0.15
N ARG A 239 4.76 7.56 -0.24
CA ARG A 239 3.52 7.36 0.51
C ARG A 239 3.40 5.90 0.87
N TYR A 240 3.23 5.61 2.15
CA TYR A 240 3.12 4.25 2.66
C TYR A 240 1.65 3.82 2.78
N ASN A 241 1.43 2.52 2.63
CA ASN A 241 0.13 1.85 2.79
C ASN A 241 0.33 0.45 3.41
N ASP A 242 1.22 0.39 4.40
CA ASP A 242 1.63 -0.83 5.11
C ASP A 242 1.03 -0.97 6.51
N ARG A 243 0.06 -0.12 6.84
CA ARG A 243 -0.69 -0.11 8.10
C ARG A 243 -2.20 -0.05 7.85
N PHE A 244 -2.96 -0.72 8.70
CA PHE A 244 -4.42 -0.78 8.62
C PHE A 244 -5.10 0.34 9.43
N PHE A 245 -4.51 0.75 10.56
CA PHE A 245 -5.01 1.75 11.49
C PHE A 245 -6.32 1.36 12.20
N PRO A 246 -6.33 0.25 12.97
CA PRO A 246 -7.56 -0.36 13.52
C PRO A 246 -8.31 0.51 14.55
N LYS A 247 -7.69 1.58 15.05
CA LYS A 247 -8.29 2.50 16.03
C LYS A 247 -8.88 3.77 15.39
N VAL A 248 -8.70 3.96 14.08
CA VAL A 248 -9.27 5.09 13.37
C VAL A 248 -10.77 4.82 13.18
N GLN A 249 -11.58 5.82 13.54
CA GLN A 249 -13.02 5.77 13.35
C GLN A 249 -13.35 5.95 11.87
N LEU A 250 -14.44 5.30 11.43
CA LEU A 250 -14.94 5.46 10.07
C LEU A 250 -15.78 6.73 9.95
N ARG A 251 -15.58 7.46 8.86
CA ARG A 251 -16.58 8.40 8.34
C ARG A 251 -17.72 7.63 7.70
N ARG A 252 -18.87 8.29 7.57
CA ARG A 252 -20.08 7.68 7.00
C ARG A 252 -19.87 7.19 5.57
N PHE A 253 -19.14 7.96 4.75
CA PHE A 253 -18.81 7.51 3.39
C PHE A 253 -17.93 6.25 3.39
N GLU A 254 -16.97 6.12 4.31
CA GLU A 254 -16.06 4.96 4.36
C GLU A 254 -16.83 3.68 4.66
N PHE A 255 -17.81 3.78 5.56
CA PHE A 255 -18.72 2.67 5.84
C PHE A 255 -19.58 2.31 4.63
N MET A 256 -20.13 3.29 3.92
CA MET A 256 -20.92 3.03 2.71
C MET A 256 -20.10 2.46 1.56
N VAL A 257 -18.86 2.93 1.36
CA VAL A 257 -17.91 2.34 0.42
C VAL A 257 -17.61 0.88 0.81
N PHE A 258 -17.46 0.58 2.10
CA PHE A 258 -17.29 -0.80 2.56
C PHE A 258 -18.50 -1.69 2.21
N LEU A 259 -19.74 -1.22 2.44
CA LEU A 259 -20.94 -1.93 2.02
C LEU A 259 -21.01 -2.11 0.50
N GLN A 260 -20.62 -1.10 -0.26
CA GLN A 260 -20.60 -1.15 -1.72
C GLN A 260 -19.59 -2.17 -2.25
N ARG A 261 -18.41 -2.23 -1.63
CA ARG A 261 -17.41 -3.28 -1.92
C ARG A 261 -17.95 -4.68 -1.60
N MET A 262 -18.73 -4.84 -0.52
CA MET A 262 -19.42 -6.11 -0.24
C MET A 262 -20.44 -6.46 -1.33
N ARG A 263 -21.25 -5.49 -1.77
CA ARG A 263 -22.18 -5.66 -2.89
C ARG A 263 -21.48 -6.14 -4.16
N ARG A 264 -20.38 -5.48 -4.54
CA ARG A 264 -19.55 -5.91 -5.68
C ARG A 264 -19.04 -7.33 -5.53
N SER A 265 -18.57 -7.69 -4.32
CA SER A 265 -18.14 -9.06 -4.02
C SER A 265 -19.30 -10.07 -4.14
N PHE A 266 -20.51 -9.71 -3.70
CA PHE A 266 -21.69 -10.58 -3.81
C PHE A 266 -22.07 -10.86 -5.25
N TYR A 267 -22.08 -9.84 -6.12
CA TYR A 267 -22.31 -10.05 -7.56
C TYR A 267 -21.31 -11.04 -8.15
N ASN A 268 -20.02 -10.87 -7.86
CA ASN A 268 -18.97 -11.75 -8.38
C ASN A 268 -19.05 -13.20 -7.85
N ARG A 269 -19.65 -13.41 -6.67
CA ARG A 269 -19.66 -14.72 -5.98
C ARG A 269 -20.95 -15.48 -6.13
N PHE A 270 -22.08 -14.78 -6.20
CA PHE A 270 -23.41 -15.37 -6.11
C PHE A 270 -24.23 -15.19 -7.40
N THR A 271 -23.67 -14.52 -8.41
CA THR A 271 -24.36 -14.32 -9.69
C THR A 271 -23.40 -14.52 -10.85
N ASP A 272 -23.93 -14.91 -12.01
CA ASP A 272 -23.19 -14.91 -13.28
C ASP A 272 -23.13 -13.51 -13.91
N LYS A 273 -23.73 -12.50 -13.26
CA LYS A 273 -23.76 -11.12 -13.75
C LYS A 273 -22.62 -10.34 -13.12
N GLU A 274 -21.79 -9.76 -13.97
CA GLU A 274 -20.81 -8.79 -13.53
C GLU A 274 -21.52 -7.57 -12.92
N TYR A 275 -21.01 -7.10 -11.78
CA TYR A 275 -21.49 -5.86 -11.19
C TYR A 275 -21.30 -4.70 -12.18
N LYS A 276 -22.33 -3.89 -12.36
CA LYS A 276 -22.29 -2.68 -13.16
C LYS A 276 -22.84 -1.51 -12.34
N PRO A 277 -22.08 -0.41 -12.17
CA PRO A 277 -22.58 0.78 -11.51
C PRO A 277 -23.75 1.37 -12.30
N ASN A 278 -24.71 2.00 -11.61
CA ASN A 278 -25.76 2.75 -12.25
C ASN A 278 -25.16 4.02 -12.91
N PRO A 279 -25.23 4.15 -14.25
CA PRO A 279 -24.67 5.32 -14.93
C PRO A 279 -25.50 6.61 -14.71
N TYR A 280 -26.75 6.49 -14.27
CA TYR A 280 -27.67 7.62 -14.10
C TYR A 280 -28.45 7.48 -12.77
N PRO A 281 -27.81 7.73 -11.62
CA PRO A 281 -28.51 7.79 -10.35
C PRO A 281 -29.56 8.92 -10.37
N THR A 282 -30.72 8.67 -9.77
CA THR A 282 -31.89 9.59 -9.80
C THR A 282 -32.30 10.09 -8.44
N ARG A 283 -31.77 9.50 -7.37
CA ARG A 283 -32.04 9.90 -6.00
C ARG A 283 -31.55 11.32 -5.76
N TYR A 284 -32.45 12.17 -5.27
CA TYR A 284 -32.10 13.48 -4.77
C TYR A 284 -31.38 13.34 -3.43
N ILE A 285 -30.23 14.01 -3.30
CA ILE A 285 -29.45 14.12 -2.06
C ILE A 285 -29.11 15.60 -1.90
N ALA A 286 -29.61 16.23 -0.84
CA ALA A 286 -29.59 17.68 -0.69
C ALA A 286 -28.16 18.27 -0.59
N ASP A 287 -27.20 17.50 -0.10
CA ASP A 287 -25.79 17.89 0.07
C ASP A 287 -24.83 17.21 -0.92
N GLN A 288 -25.35 16.70 -2.05
CA GLN A 288 -24.52 16.02 -3.07
C GLN A 288 -23.38 16.89 -3.60
N ASP A 289 -23.61 18.18 -3.74
CA ASP A 289 -22.62 19.17 -4.19
C ASP A 289 -21.39 19.25 -3.27
N THR A 290 -21.56 18.98 -1.96
CA THR A 290 -20.48 19.02 -0.97
C THR A 290 -19.44 17.92 -1.18
N PHE A 291 -19.82 16.82 -1.82
CA PHE A 291 -18.95 15.66 -2.08
C PHE A 291 -18.82 15.31 -3.56
N SER A 292 -19.28 16.18 -4.46
CA SER A 292 -19.08 15.96 -5.89
C SER A 292 -17.60 16.08 -6.29
N GLY A 293 -17.16 15.17 -7.15
CA GLY A 293 -15.75 15.01 -7.56
C GLY A 293 -14.86 14.31 -6.53
N LYS A 294 -15.40 13.90 -5.37
CA LYS A 294 -14.65 13.09 -4.40
C LYS A 294 -14.52 11.66 -4.91
N TRP A 295 -13.42 11.01 -4.55
CA TRP A 295 -13.10 9.66 -5.03
C TRP A 295 -14.17 8.61 -4.68
N TYR A 296 -14.93 8.84 -3.60
CA TYR A 296 -15.97 7.93 -3.11
C TYR A 296 -17.37 8.25 -3.64
N GLU A 297 -17.55 9.37 -4.37
CA GLU A 297 -18.87 9.86 -4.80
C GLU A 297 -19.67 8.76 -5.53
N SER A 298 -19.03 8.13 -6.52
CA SER A 298 -19.69 7.11 -7.34
C SER A 298 -20.12 5.89 -6.53
N ASP A 299 -19.31 5.45 -5.57
CA ASP A 299 -19.62 4.30 -4.73
C ASP A 299 -20.77 4.61 -3.77
N VAL A 300 -20.75 5.80 -3.16
CA VAL A 300 -21.79 6.25 -2.22
C VAL A 300 -23.12 6.46 -2.93
N ILE A 301 -23.14 7.18 -4.05
CA ILE A 301 -24.40 7.44 -4.78
C ILE A 301 -25.00 6.14 -5.30
N ASP A 302 -24.18 5.25 -5.86
CA ASP A 302 -24.67 4.01 -6.45
C ASP A 302 -25.30 3.07 -5.41
N ILE A 303 -24.69 2.93 -4.23
CA ILE A 303 -25.32 2.13 -3.17
C ILE A 303 -26.54 2.82 -2.57
N LEU A 304 -26.57 4.15 -2.47
CA LEU A 304 -27.74 4.89 -1.98
C LEU A 304 -28.91 4.81 -2.98
N GLU A 305 -28.69 4.54 -4.26
CA GLU A 305 -29.76 4.34 -5.23
C GLU A 305 -30.46 2.98 -5.09
N GLU A 306 -29.86 2.03 -4.37
CA GLU A 306 -30.45 0.70 -4.20
C GLU A 306 -31.81 0.74 -3.50
N ARG A 307 -32.69 -0.17 -3.95
CA ARG A 307 -34.08 -0.25 -3.50
C ARG A 307 -34.42 -1.68 -3.11
N PHE A 308 -35.31 -1.81 -2.14
CA PHE A 308 -36.00 -3.05 -1.84
C PHE A 308 -36.96 -3.41 -2.98
N LEU A 309 -37.50 -4.63 -2.96
CA LEU A 309 -38.46 -5.11 -3.96
C LEU A 309 -39.77 -4.30 -4.01
N ASP A 310 -40.11 -3.60 -2.92
CA ASP A 310 -41.26 -2.70 -2.84
C ASP A 310 -41.01 -1.32 -3.51
N GLY A 311 -39.79 -1.06 -3.98
CA GLY A 311 -39.38 0.17 -4.65
C GLY A 311 -38.94 1.29 -3.71
N CYS A 312 -38.98 1.09 -2.38
CA CYS A 312 -38.42 2.01 -1.40
C CYS A 312 -36.89 1.94 -1.39
N TYR A 313 -36.23 3.07 -1.12
CA TYR A 313 -34.78 3.12 -1.00
C TYR A 313 -34.30 2.27 0.19
N ALA A 314 -33.27 1.46 -0.05
CA ALA A 314 -32.70 0.57 0.95
C ALA A 314 -32.06 1.36 2.10
N PHE A 315 -31.34 2.42 1.75
CA PHE A 315 -30.61 3.26 2.72
C PHE A 315 -31.36 4.58 2.96
N PRO A 316 -31.59 4.99 4.22
CA PRO A 316 -32.22 6.27 4.52
C PRO A 316 -31.28 7.46 4.32
N LEU A 317 -31.86 8.64 4.09
CA LEU A 317 -31.23 9.95 4.29
C LEU A 317 -31.78 10.56 5.59
N TYR A 318 -31.19 11.67 6.05
CA TYR A 318 -31.77 12.46 7.12
C TYR A 318 -33.08 13.13 6.70
N GLU A 319 -33.81 13.67 7.68
CA GLU A 319 -35.12 14.32 7.45
C GLU A 319 -35.04 15.51 6.48
N ASP A 320 -33.88 16.16 6.39
CA ASP A 320 -33.58 17.27 5.47
C ASP A 320 -32.98 16.80 4.13
N GLU A 321 -33.12 15.51 3.82
CA GLU A 321 -32.65 14.87 2.58
C GLU A 321 -31.11 14.88 2.41
N ARG A 322 -30.35 15.14 3.48
CA ARG A 322 -28.89 15.07 3.47
C ARG A 322 -28.34 13.69 3.80
N PHE A 323 -27.09 13.45 3.41
CA PHE A 323 -26.30 12.27 3.76
C PHE A 323 -25.13 12.57 4.70
N GLU A 324 -24.52 13.75 4.60
CA GLU A 324 -23.37 14.22 5.40
C GLU A 324 -22.18 13.23 5.37
N PRO A 325 -21.61 12.90 4.20
CA PRO A 325 -20.66 11.79 4.04
C PRO A 325 -19.41 11.88 4.93
N GLU A 326 -18.93 13.09 5.19
CA GLU A 326 -17.67 13.36 5.89
C GLU A 326 -17.79 13.29 7.43
N GLU A 327 -19.01 13.18 7.96
CA GLU A 327 -19.25 13.03 9.39
C GLU A 327 -19.00 11.60 9.87
N CYS A 328 -18.77 11.47 11.18
CA CYS A 328 -18.45 10.18 11.78
C CYS A 328 -19.70 9.33 11.88
N ILE A 329 -19.56 8.06 11.51
CA ILE A 329 -20.70 7.16 11.62
C ILE A 329 -21.00 6.87 13.09
N THR A 330 -22.25 7.09 13.49
CA THR A 330 -22.68 6.71 14.84
C THR A 330 -22.95 5.22 14.91
N ARG A 331 -22.92 4.64 16.12
CA ARG A 331 -23.28 3.22 16.31
C ARG A 331 -24.70 2.91 15.81
N ALA A 332 -25.63 3.86 15.97
CA ALA A 332 -27.00 3.70 15.50
C ALA A 332 -27.06 3.64 13.97
N GLU A 333 -26.39 4.57 13.30
CA GLU A 333 -26.29 4.59 11.83
C GLU A 333 -25.65 3.31 11.29
N ALA A 334 -24.53 2.87 11.88
CA ALA A 334 -23.86 1.65 11.46
C ALA A 334 -24.78 0.42 11.52
N ILE A 335 -25.59 0.30 12.59
CA ILE A 335 -26.55 -0.79 12.73
C ILE A 335 -27.69 -0.66 11.72
N VAL A 336 -28.23 0.55 11.51
CA VAL A 336 -29.31 0.78 10.54
C VAL A 336 -28.84 0.42 9.13
N PHE A 337 -27.71 0.98 8.68
CA PHE A 337 -27.18 0.70 7.35
C PHE A 337 -26.80 -0.76 7.16
N LEU A 338 -26.18 -1.40 8.16
CA LEU A 338 -25.86 -2.82 8.08
C LEU A 338 -27.11 -3.69 8.00
N ASN A 339 -28.13 -3.44 8.83
CA ASN A 339 -29.38 -4.20 8.81
C ASN A 339 -30.09 -4.06 7.46
N ARG A 340 -30.19 -2.83 6.94
CA ARG A 340 -30.79 -2.55 5.63
C ARG A 340 -30.04 -3.22 4.50
N PHE A 341 -28.70 -3.23 4.55
CA PHE A 341 -27.87 -3.94 3.58
C PHE A 341 -28.12 -5.45 3.61
N ILE A 342 -28.25 -6.04 4.80
CA ILE A 342 -28.55 -7.47 4.95
C ILE A 342 -29.93 -7.82 4.38
N GLU A 343 -30.96 -7.04 4.73
CA GLU A 343 -32.32 -7.20 4.18
C GLU A 343 -32.29 -7.14 2.65
N TRP A 344 -31.67 -6.10 2.09
CA TRP A 344 -31.56 -5.89 0.64
C TRP A 344 -30.79 -7.03 -0.02
N ALA A 345 -29.69 -7.48 0.56
CA ALA A 345 -28.86 -8.55 0.00
C ALA A 345 -29.62 -9.88 -0.02
N ILE A 346 -30.42 -10.18 1.02
CA ILE A 346 -31.25 -11.38 1.05
C ILE A 346 -32.32 -11.32 -0.05
N GLU A 347 -32.98 -10.19 -0.26
CA GLU A 347 -33.98 -10.05 -1.33
C GLU A 347 -33.37 -10.19 -2.73
N ARG A 348 -32.12 -9.76 -2.90
CA ARG A 348 -31.47 -9.67 -4.21
C ARG A 348 -30.73 -10.92 -4.64
N PHE A 349 -30.13 -11.65 -3.69
CA PHE A 349 -29.20 -12.76 -3.97
C PHE A 349 -29.67 -14.12 -3.45
N ARG A 350 -30.82 -14.19 -2.78
CA ARG A 350 -31.49 -15.46 -2.45
C ARG A 350 -32.34 -15.93 -3.62
#